data_AF-A0A1L9QJM2-F1
#
_entry.id   AF-A0A1L9QJM2-F1
#
_cell.length_a   1.000
_cell.length_b   1.000
_cell.length_c   1.000
_cell.angle_alpha   90.00
_cell.angle_beta   90.00
_cell.angle_gamma   90.00
#
_symmetry.space_group_name_H-M   'P 1'
#
loop_
_entity.id
_entity.type
_entity.pdbx_description
1 polymer ?
#
loop_
_entity_poly.entity_id
_entity_poly.type
_entity_poly.pdbx_seq_one_letter_code
_entity_poly.pdbx_strand_id
1 'polypeptide(L)'
;MEQERQITLSNYAQQMGVSYKTAWRWWKQGRLIGKQLENGSIWIDESMVLPEEETEQTGLQQQLEIAAQEREELRNLLYEVLFELRKLKGDSEPNHWPSEVGMDYSHLVSLLEAGSWQEANEYTWLLLLALVGYEEGDDLALEEIEALPKIDMETLDRLWYEYSEGRFGFGVQEWIWEECDRHYEVFCDRIGWRIQSKWLSMDQLRFSLSAPVGHLPAIIWRNRACYGLGYHSPDEVLETLFSFSIPLPKSGRVV
;
A
#
# COMPACT_ATOMS: atom_id res chain seq x y z
N MET A 1 23.01 -19.58 -43.64
CA MET A 1 23.12 -18.22 -44.21
C MET A 1 22.05 -17.39 -43.55
N GLU A 2 22.44 -16.60 -42.58
CA GLU A 2 21.55 -15.74 -41.77
C GLU A 2 21.24 -14.50 -42.62
N GLN A 3 19.97 -14.23 -42.88
CA GLN A 3 19.56 -13.04 -43.63
C GLN A 3 19.69 -11.82 -42.71
N GLU A 4 20.66 -10.95 -43.01
CA GLU A 4 20.84 -9.66 -42.36
C GLU A 4 19.54 -8.83 -42.47
N ARG A 5 18.87 -8.55 -41.35
CA ARG A 5 17.68 -7.67 -41.30
C ARG A 5 18.14 -6.22 -41.35
N GLN A 6 18.32 -5.71 -42.55
CA GLN A 6 18.61 -4.30 -42.80
C GLN A 6 17.29 -3.55 -43.06
N ILE A 7 17.01 -2.48 -42.31
CA ILE A 7 15.87 -1.58 -42.56
C ILE A 7 16.30 -0.12 -42.74
N THR A 8 15.51 0.69 -43.43
CA THR A 8 15.83 2.13 -43.58
C THR A 8 15.62 2.85 -42.25
N LEU A 9 16.39 3.92 -42.00
CA LEU A 9 16.24 4.76 -40.80
C LEU A 9 14.82 5.32 -40.64
N SER A 10 14.14 5.61 -41.75
CA SER A 10 12.74 6.05 -41.77
C SER A 10 11.79 4.97 -41.27
N ASN A 11 11.96 3.74 -41.74
CA ASN A 11 11.15 2.60 -41.30
C ASN A 11 11.47 2.25 -39.84
N TYR A 12 12.75 2.35 -39.43
CA TYR A 12 13.17 2.15 -38.04
C TYR A 12 12.49 3.15 -37.10
N ALA A 13 12.46 4.43 -37.49
CA ALA A 13 11.79 5.48 -36.71
C ALA A 13 10.27 5.19 -36.58
N GLN A 14 9.63 4.74 -37.66
CA GLN A 14 8.21 4.38 -37.65
C GLN A 14 7.92 3.15 -36.77
N GLN A 15 8.79 2.13 -36.80
CA GLN A 15 8.66 0.92 -35.98
C GLN A 15 8.85 1.21 -34.48
N MET A 16 9.80 2.08 -34.13
CA MET A 16 10.07 2.48 -32.74
C MET A 16 9.14 3.60 -32.24
N GLY A 17 8.19 4.07 -33.06
CA GLY A 17 7.25 5.12 -32.67
C GLY A 17 7.90 6.50 -32.42
N VAL A 18 9.10 6.75 -32.96
CA VAL A 18 9.85 8.01 -32.76
C VAL A 18 9.95 8.82 -34.04
N SER A 19 10.25 10.13 -33.91
CA SER A 19 10.46 10.99 -35.07
C SER A 19 11.74 10.61 -35.85
N TYR A 20 11.74 10.80 -37.16
CA TYR A 20 12.94 10.60 -38.00
C TYR A 20 14.16 11.39 -37.49
N LYS A 21 13.93 12.62 -37.00
CA LYS A 21 14.99 13.49 -36.46
C LYS A 21 15.62 12.89 -35.20
N THR A 22 14.84 12.17 -34.39
CA THR A 22 15.32 11.45 -33.20
C THR A 22 16.19 10.26 -33.62
N ALA A 23 15.69 9.41 -34.52
CA ALA A 23 16.45 8.27 -35.04
C ALA A 23 17.76 8.70 -35.74
N TRP A 24 17.73 9.79 -36.50
CA TRP A 24 18.92 10.35 -37.14
C TRP A 24 19.99 10.81 -36.14
N ARG A 25 19.57 11.39 -35.01
CA ARG A 25 20.51 11.75 -33.92
C ARG A 25 21.16 10.52 -33.32
N TRP A 26 20.40 9.45 -33.07
CA TRP A 26 20.92 8.20 -32.54
C TRP A 26 21.97 7.58 -33.47
N TRP A 27 21.70 7.52 -34.77
CA TRP A 27 22.68 7.04 -35.75
C TRP A 27 23.94 7.93 -35.79
N LYS A 28 23.78 9.26 -35.79
CA LYS A 28 24.92 10.20 -35.81
C LYS A 28 25.79 10.09 -34.54
N GLN A 29 25.20 9.71 -33.41
CA GLN A 29 25.89 9.49 -32.15
C GLN A 29 26.49 8.08 -32.03
N GLY A 30 26.34 7.23 -33.06
CA GLY A 30 26.84 5.86 -33.06
C GLY A 30 25.98 4.88 -32.24
N ARG A 31 24.78 5.29 -31.80
CA ARG A 31 23.85 4.44 -31.03
C ARG A 31 23.09 3.44 -31.90
N LEU A 32 23.03 3.69 -33.22
CA LEU A 32 22.49 2.76 -34.20
C LEU A 32 23.61 2.35 -35.16
N ILE A 33 23.78 1.04 -35.36
CA ILE A 33 24.75 0.52 -36.32
C ILE A 33 24.11 0.57 -37.71
N GLY A 34 24.79 1.21 -38.65
CA GLY A 34 24.23 1.40 -39.98
C GLY A 34 25.16 2.16 -40.91
N LYS A 35 24.85 2.14 -42.20
CA LYS A 35 25.64 2.81 -43.24
C LYS A 35 24.77 3.75 -44.07
N GLN A 36 25.36 4.89 -44.44
CA GLN A 36 24.77 5.80 -45.41
C GLN A 36 25.16 5.38 -46.82
N LEU A 37 24.19 5.28 -47.72
CA LEU A 37 24.39 4.99 -49.13
C LEU A 37 24.66 6.27 -49.92
N GLU A 38 25.20 6.12 -51.13
CA GLU A 38 25.50 7.22 -52.05
C GLU A 38 24.28 8.08 -52.41
N ASN A 39 23.08 7.49 -52.38
CA ASN A 39 21.82 8.19 -52.61
C ASN A 39 21.32 8.98 -51.38
N GLY A 40 22.10 9.03 -50.30
CA GLY A 40 21.79 9.74 -49.06
C GLY A 40 20.94 8.96 -48.06
N SER A 41 20.39 7.78 -48.42
CA SER A 41 19.59 6.95 -47.54
C SER A 41 20.45 6.23 -46.50
N ILE A 42 19.95 6.12 -45.26
CA ILE A 42 20.64 5.45 -44.14
C ILE A 42 19.95 4.12 -43.87
N TRP A 43 20.72 3.02 -43.90
CA TRP A 43 20.26 1.70 -43.47
C TRP A 43 20.77 1.40 -42.07
N ILE A 44 19.91 0.86 -41.23
CA ILE A 44 20.19 0.39 -39.88
C ILE A 44 20.22 -1.14 -39.90
N ASP A 45 21.25 -1.69 -39.27
CA ASP A 45 21.36 -3.10 -38.95
C ASP A 45 20.61 -3.35 -37.65
N GLU A 46 19.47 -4.04 -37.71
CA GLU A 46 18.64 -4.33 -36.53
C GLU A 46 19.29 -5.32 -35.56
N SER A 47 20.39 -5.97 -35.95
CA SER A 47 21.02 -7.00 -35.12
C SER A 47 21.78 -6.46 -33.90
N MET A 48 21.92 -5.13 -33.75
CA MET A 48 22.53 -4.49 -32.57
C MET A 48 21.85 -3.15 -32.25
N VAL A 49 20.85 -3.18 -31.37
CA VAL A 49 20.31 -1.99 -30.68
C VAL A 49 20.80 -2.04 -29.23
N LEU A 50 21.54 -1.02 -28.77
CA LEU A 50 21.99 -0.92 -27.37
C LEU A 50 20.86 -0.33 -26.51
N PRO A 51 20.37 -1.08 -25.49
CA PRO A 51 19.28 -0.64 -24.61
C PRO A 51 19.87 0.07 -23.39
N GLU A 52 20.22 1.34 -23.48
CA GLU A 52 20.80 2.07 -22.34
C GLU A 52 19.82 3.05 -21.67
N GLU A 53 18.88 3.68 -22.40
CA GLU A 53 17.99 4.68 -21.78
C GLU A 53 16.78 4.07 -21.04
N GLU A 54 16.20 2.95 -21.51
CA GLU A 54 15.16 2.23 -20.76
C GLU A 54 15.74 1.49 -19.55
N THR A 55 16.97 0.99 -19.63
CA THR A 55 17.60 0.24 -18.53
C THR A 55 18.06 1.16 -17.39
N GLU A 56 18.56 2.37 -17.68
CA GLU A 56 18.88 3.36 -16.65
C GLU A 56 17.63 3.91 -15.94
N GLN A 57 16.56 4.24 -16.68
CA GLN A 57 15.31 4.71 -16.07
C GLN A 57 14.65 3.63 -15.21
N THR A 58 14.60 2.40 -15.72
CA THR A 58 14.07 1.25 -14.95
C THR A 58 14.95 0.97 -13.73
N GLY A 59 16.27 1.07 -13.86
CA GLY A 59 17.21 0.88 -12.75
C GLY A 59 17.09 1.93 -11.65
N LEU A 60 16.95 3.21 -12.01
CA LEU A 60 16.73 4.30 -11.05
C LEU A 60 15.39 4.15 -10.31
N GLN A 61 14.34 3.77 -11.03
CA GLN A 61 13.02 3.57 -10.44
C GLN A 61 13.01 2.38 -9.48
N GLN A 62 13.66 1.27 -9.86
CA GLN A 62 13.86 0.12 -8.99
C GLN A 62 14.71 0.48 -7.75
N GLN A 63 15.75 1.30 -7.89
CA GLN A 63 16.55 1.78 -6.76
C GLN A 63 15.74 2.66 -5.81
N LEU A 64 14.87 3.54 -6.33
CA LEU A 64 13.98 4.37 -5.51
C LEU A 64 12.98 3.52 -4.72
N GLU A 65 12.44 2.48 -5.35
CA GLU A 65 11.50 1.55 -4.72
C GLU A 65 12.19 0.73 -3.61
N ILE A 66 13.39 0.20 -3.88
CA ILE A 66 14.21 -0.47 -2.86
C ILE A 66 14.52 0.48 -1.71
N ALA A 67 14.96 1.71 -2.00
CA ALA A 67 15.27 2.69 -0.96
C ALA A 67 14.03 3.10 -0.15
N ALA A 68 12.85 3.14 -0.77
CA ALA A 68 11.59 3.39 -0.07
C ALA A 68 11.23 2.21 0.84
N GLN A 69 11.39 0.98 0.37
CA GLN A 69 11.17 -0.23 1.14
C GLN A 69 12.16 -0.35 2.31
N GLU A 70 13.45 -0.12 2.08
CA GLU A 70 14.47 -0.12 3.14
C GLU A 70 14.19 0.97 4.18
N ARG A 71 13.78 2.17 3.75
CA ARG A 71 13.38 3.25 4.66
C ARG A 71 12.19 2.83 5.52
N GLU A 72 11.24 2.12 4.93
CA GLU A 72 10.07 1.57 5.61
C GLU A 72 10.47 0.52 6.65
N GLU A 73 11.31 -0.44 6.26
CA GLU A 73 11.85 -1.48 7.14
C GLU A 73 12.63 -0.88 8.31
N LEU A 74 13.50 0.11 8.04
CA LEU A 74 14.25 0.81 9.07
C LEU A 74 13.33 1.59 10.02
N ARG A 75 12.26 2.19 9.48
CA ARG A 75 11.26 2.88 10.28
C ARG A 75 10.52 1.90 11.19
N ASN A 76 10.14 0.73 10.70
CA ASN A 76 9.50 -0.31 11.50
C ASN A 76 10.43 -0.86 12.59
N LEU A 77 11.69 -1.14 12.25
CA LEU A 77 12.68 -1.58 13.22
C LEU A 77 12.94 -0.50 14.28
N LEU A 78 13.01 0.77 13.87
CA LEU A 78 13.14 1.89 14.79
C LEU A 78 11.96 1.92 15.77
N TYR A 79 10.74 1.68 15.30
CA TYR A 79 9.56 1.61 16.17
C TYR A 79 9.61 0.43 17.14
N GLU A 80 9.97 -0.77 16.70
CA GLU A 80 10.14 -1.93 17.59
C GLU A 80 11.18 -1.67 18.69
N VAL A 81 12.32 -1.10 18.30
CA VAL A 81 13.38 -0.76 19.25
C VAL A 81 12.92 0.32 20.22
N LEU A 82 12.24 1.37 19.74
CA LEU A 82 11.70 2.43 20.60
C LEU A 82 10.63 1.90 21.56
N PHE A 83 9.80 0.96 21.11
CA PHE A 83 8.79 0.29 21.93
C PHE A 83 9.44 -0.51 23.06
N GLU A 84 10.41 -1.38 22.74
CA GLU A 84 11.12 -2.16 23.76
C GLU A 84 11.90 -1.26 24.72
N LEU A 85 12.53 -0.19 24.20
CA LEU A 85 13.19 0.79 25.05
C LEU A 85 12.21 1.50 25.99
N ARG A 86 11.00 1.86 25.53
CA ARG A 86 9.96 2.49 26.35
C ARG A 86 9.48 1.53 27.44
N LYS A 87 9.20 0.27 27.09
CA LYS A 87 8.82 -0.78 28.04
C LYS A 87 9.88 -0.98 29.13
N LEU A 88 11.16 -0.90 28.76
CA LEU A 88 12.28 -1.00 29.70
C LEU A 88 12.46 0.25 30.58
N LYS A 89 12.16 1.44 30.05
CA LYS A 89 12.41 2.70 30.74
C LYS A 89 11.30 3.07 31.74
N GLY A 90 10.09 2.53 31.56
CA GLY A 90 8.96 2.77 32.48
C GLY A 90 8.53 4.24 32.54
N ASP A 91 8.87 5.04 31.52
CA ASP A 91 8.64 6.48 31.50
C ASP A 91 7.21 6.82 31.06
N SER A 92 6.52 7.57 31.92
CA SER A 92 5.23 8.23 31.72
C SER A 92 5.39 9.60 31.03
N GLU A 93 6.12 9.67 29.90
CA GLU A 93 5.98 10.84 29.02
C GLU A 93 4.68 10.69 28.20
N PRO A 94 3.96 11.79 27.90
CA PRO A 94 2.78 11.71 27.05
C PRO A 94 3.22 11.11 25.72
N ASN A 95 2.67 9.95 25.35
CA ASN A 95 2.90 9.34 24.05
C ASN A 95 2.41 10.33 22.97
N HIS A 96 3.29 11.19 22.47
CA HIS A 96 2.97 12.03 21.34
C HIS A 96 3.10 11.17 20.09
N TRP A 97 1.98 10.56 19.72
CA TRP A 97 1.89 9.81 18.49
C TRP A 97 1.98 10.76 17.29
N PRO A 98 2.75 10.41 16.24
CA PRO A 98 2.86 11.22 15.03
C PRO A 98 1.51 11.54 14.40
N SER A 99 1.39 12.75 13.85
CA SER A 99 0.23 13.20 13.09
C SER A 99 0.67 14.27 12.08
N GLU A 100 0.16 14.22 10.85
CA GLU A 100 0.34 15.28 9.85
C GLU A 100 -0.54 16.49 10.15
N VAL A 101 -1.69 16.25 10.80
CA VAL A 101 -2.69 17.29 11.07
C VAL A 101 -2.72 17.73 12.54
N GLY A 102 -1.86 17.18 13.39
CA GLY A 102 -1.81 17.48 14.82
C GLY A 102 -2.94 16.83 15.62
N MET A 103 -3.45 15.69 15.15
CA MET A 103 -4.46 14.88 15.82
C MET A 103 -3.97 14.33 17.16
N ASP A 104 -4.83 14.36 18.19
CA ASP A 104 -4.53 13.80 19.51
C ASP A 104 -5.11 12.39 19.67
N TYR A 105 -4.22 11.41 19.72
CA TYR A 105 -4.55 10.00 19.87
C TYR A 105 -4.63 9.53 21.34
N SER A 106 -4.42 10.40 22.32
CA SER A 106 -4.35 10.03 23.75
C SER A 106 -5.61 9.34 24.27
N HIS A 107 -6.79 9.73 23.76
CA HIS A 107 -8.02 9.07 24.15
C HIS A 107 -8.12 7.64 23.57
N LEU A 108 -7.73 7.45 22.30
CA LEU A 108 -7.69 6.12 21.70
C LEU A 108 -6.74 5.20 22.47
N VAL A 109 -5.56 5.70 22.82
CA VAL A 109 -4.59 4.99 23.66
C VAL A 109 -5.22 4.51 24.96
N SER A 110 -5.92 5.41 25.66
CA SER A 110 -6.56 5.08 26.94
C SER A 110 -7.60 3.94 26.80
N LEU A 111 -8.36 3.95 25.70
CA LEU A 111 -9.34 2.90 25.39
C LEU A 111 -8.67 1.57 25.08
N LEU A 112 -7.61 1.58 24.27
CA LEU A 112 -6.83 0.39 23.91
C LEU A 112 -6.12 -0.22 25.13
N GLU A 113 -5.50 0.61 25.98
CA GLU A 113 -4.87 0.19 27.24
C GLU A 113 -5.86 -0.45 28.22
N ALA A 114 -7.08 0.10 28.27
CA ALA A 114 -8.15 -0.45 29.09
C ALA A 114 -8.78 -1.73 28.50
N GLY A 115 -8.40 -2.14 27.29
CA GLY A 115 -9.04 -3.24 26.57
C GLY A 115 -10.51 -2.94 26.21
N SER A 116 -10.87 -1.67 26.10
CA SER A 116 -12.21 -1.20 25.70
C SER A 116 -12.31 -1.23 24.17
N TRP A 117 -12.23 -2.43 23.60
CA TRP A 117 -12.05 -2.66 22.16
C TRP A 117 -13.21 -2.15 21.31
N GLN A 118 -14.43 -2.18 21.85
CA GLN A 118 -15.60 -1.68 21.14
C GLN A 118 -15.54 -0.17 21.04
N GLU A 119 -15.34 0.50 22.17
CA GLU A 119 -15.21 1.95 22.26
C GLU A 119 -14.00 2.45 21.44
N ALA A 120 -12.88 1.73 21.48
CA ALA A 120 -11.71 2.03 20.66
C ALA A 120 -12.01 1.94 19.16
N ASN A 121 -12.80 0.95 18.73
CA ASN A 121 -13.23 0.79 17.35
C ASN A 121 -14.14 1.94 16.91
N GLU A 122 -15.10 2.32 17.76
CA GLU A 122 -16.00 3.46 17.51
C GLU A 122 -15.22 4.79 17.45
N TYR A 123 -14.30 4.99 18.38
CA TYR A 123 -13.48 6.20 18.40
C TYR A 123 -12.49 6.26 17.23
N THR A 124 -11.95 5.12 16.78
CA THR A 124 -11.15 5.04 15.56
C THR A 124 -11.95 5.54 14.35
N TRP A 125 -13.23 5.19 14.24
CA TRP A 125 -14.10 5.72 13.18
C TRP A 125 -14.27 7.25 13.25
N LEU A 126 -14.48 7.80 14.45
CA LEU A 126 -14.59 9.24 14.64
C LEU A 126 -13.29 9.98 14.27
N LEU A 127 -12.13 9.38 14.57
CA LEU A 127 -10.84 9.93 14.16
C LEU A 127 -10.72 9.96 12.63
N LEU A 128 -11.09 8.90 11.93
CA LEU A 128 -11.05 8.85 10.45
C LEU A 128 -11.92 9.94 9.82
N LEU A 129 -13.13 10.15 10.35
CA LEU A 129 -13.99 11.26 9.91
C LEU A 129 -13.31 12.62 10.16
N ALA A 130 -12.79 12.83 11.37
CA ALA A 130 -12.13 14.09 11.73
C ALA A 130 -10.88 14.38 10.87
N LEU A 131 -10.14 13.35 10.44
CA LEU A 131 -8.96 13.49 9.58
C LEU A 131 -9.29 14.09 8.20
N VAL A 132 -10.51 13.88 7.70
CA VAL A 132 -11.01 14.49 6.45
C VAL A 132 -11.94 15.69 6.70
N GLY A 133 -12.06 16.13 7.96
CA GLY A 133 -12.89 17.27 8.36
C GLY A 133 -14.39 16.98 8.41
N TYR A 134 -14.77 15.71 8.55
CA TYR A 134 -16.16 15.26 8.67
C TYR A 134 -16.59 15.09 10.13
N GLU A 135 -17.89 15.05 10.37
CA GLU A 135 -18.51 14.93 11.69
C GLU A 135 -19.17 13.57 11.89
N GLU A 136 -19.56 13.28 13.14
CA GLU A 136 -20.28 12.05 13.46
C GLU A 136 -21.60 11.96 12.68
N GLY A 137 -21.77 10.87 11.93
CA GLY A 137 -22.95 10.62 11.10
C GLY A 137 -22.70 10.78 9.61
N ASP A 138 -21.55 11.34 9.23
CA ASP A 138 -21.06 11.30 7.85
C ASP A 138 -20.53 9.89 7.49
N ASP A 139 -20.61 9.56 6.21
CA ASP A 139 -20.04 8.35 5.63
C ASP A 139 -18.82 8.73 4.77
N LEU A 140 -17.73 7.96 4.87
CA LEU A 140 -16.56 8.13 3.99
C LEU A 140 -16.81 7.43 2.65
N ALA A 141 -16.75 8.13 1.52
CA ALA A 141 -16.64 7.49 0.22
C ALA A 141 -15.18 7.12 -0.08
N LEU A 142 -14.94 6.52 -1.23
CA LEU A 142 -13.60 6.03 -1.60
C LEU A 142 -12.62 7.20 -1.70
N GLU A 143 -13.06 8.33 -2.24
CA GLU A 143 -12.26 9.54 -2.42
C GLU A 143 -11.81 10.15 -1.09
N GLU A 144 -12.64 10.10 -0.04
CA GLU A 144 -12.21 10.56 1.29
C GLU A 144 -11.23 9.57 1.92
N ILE A 145 -11.37 8.26 1.71
CA ILE A 145 -10.41 7.27 2.19
C ILE A 145 -9.04 7.51 1.52
N GLU A 146 -9.02 7.78 0.21
CA GLU A 146 -7.79 8.13 -0.52
C GLU A 146 -7.13 9.42 -0.02
N ALA A 147 -7.90 10.33 0.58
CA ALA A 147 -7.42 11.61 1.09
C ALA A 147 -6.90 11.54 2.54
N LEU A 148 -7.00 10.39 3.22
CA LEU A 148 -6.55 10.24 4.61
C LEU A 148 -5.05 10.52 4.75
N PRO A 149 -4.61 11.29 5.76
CA PRO A 149 -3.20 11.56 5.97
C PRO A 149 -2.44 10.29 6.32
N LYS A 150 -1.33 10.06 5.62
CA LYS A 150 -0.57 8.80 5.71
C LYS A 150 0.02 8.58 7.10
N ILE A 151 0.58 9.61 7.72
CA ILE A 151 1.20 9.48 9.06
C ILE A 151 0.16 9.15 10.13
N ASP A 152 -1.05 9.67 9.97
CA ASP A 152 -2.18 9.44 10.86
C ASP A 152 -2.70 8.00 10.71
N MET A 153 -2.84 7.50 9.48
CA MET A 153 -3.19 6.10 9.22
C MET A 153 -2.17 5.11 9.76
N GLU A 154 -0.87 5.36 9.55
CA GLU A 154 0.22 4.56 10.13
C GLU A 154 0.18 4.57 11.66
N THR A 155 -0.21 5.71 12.25
CA THR A 155 -0.32 5.84 13.70
C THR A 155 -1.49 5.04 14.26
N LEU A 156 -2.65 5.10 13.61
CA LEU A 156 -3.80 4.26 13.96
C LEU A 156 -3.47 2.78 13.86
N ASP A 157 -2.83 2.35 12.75
CA ASP A 157 -2.43 0.96 12.55
C ASP A 157 -1.49 0.47 13.65
N ARG A 158 -0.44 1.25 13.95
CA ARG A 158 0.52 0.92 15.02
C ARG A 158 -0.13 0.84 16.39
N LEU A 159 -1.04 1.76 16.71
CA LEU A 159 -1.78 1.73 17.97
C LEU A 159 -2.56 0.43 18.12
N TRP A 160 -3.31 0.04 17.09
CA TRP A 160 -4.05 -1.23 17.09
C TRP A 160 -3.11 -2.43 17.21
N TYR A 161 -1.98 -2.42 16.50
CA TYR A 161 -0.99 -3.50 16.53
C TYR A 161 -0.35 -3.65 17.92
N GLU A 162 0.22 -2.58 18.48
CA GLU A 162 0.95 -2.62 19.75
C GLU A 162 0.06 -3.06 20.91
N TYR A 163 -1.10 -2.42 21.06
CA TYR A 163 -1.98 -2.68 22.22
C TYR A 163 -2.73 -4.01 22.10
N SER A 164 -2.80 -4.61 20.91
CA SER A 164 -3.41 -5.92 20.70
C SER A 164 -2.41 -7.09 20.71
N GLU A 165 -1.14 -6.84 21.04
CA GLU A 165 -0.06 -7.84 20.95
C GLU A 165 0.11 -8.40 19.53
N GLY A 166 0.01 -7.51 18.52
CA GLY A 166 0.19 -7.83 17.11
C GLY A 166 -0.99 -8.54 16.44
N ARG A 167 -2.18 -8.50 17.06
CA ARG A 167 -3.36 -9.25 16.58
C ARG A 167 -4.27 -8.44 15.67
N PHE A 168 -4.32 -7.13 15.85
CA PHE A 168 -5.26 -6.21 15.20
C PHE A 168 -4.50 -5.08 14.50
N GLY A 169 -5.14 -4.44 13.51
CA GLY A 169 -4.53 -3.43 12.66
C GLY A 169 -4.90 -3.61 11.19
N PHE A 170 -4.80 -2.53 10.42
CA PHE A 170 -4.97 -2.52 8.97
C PHE A 170 -3.87 -3.32 8.27
N GLY A 171 -2.60 -3.21 8.70
CA GLY A 171 -1.51 -4.02 8.14
C GLY A 171 -1.70 -5.52 8.42
N VAL A 172 -2.29 -5.87 9.56
CA VAL A 172 -2.65 -7.27 9.87
C VAL A 172 -3.77 -7.75 8.93
N GLN A 173 -4.76 -6.90 8.67
CA GLN A 173 -5.83 -7.20 7.71
C GLN A 173 -5.30 -7.34 6.28
N GLU A 174 -4.42 -6.44 5.83
CA GLU A 174 -3.77 -6.51 4.52
C GLU A 174 -2.96 -7.80 4.37
N TRP A 175 -2.17 -8.18 5.37
CA TRP A 175 -1.42 -9.44 5.32
C TRP A 175 -2.36 -10.64 5.14
N ILE A 176 -3.45 -10.71 5.89
CA ILE A 176 -4.44 -11.79 5.77
C ILE A 176 -5.18 -11.72 4.42
N TRP A 177 -5.42 -10.52 3.92
CA TRP A 177 -6.02 -10.28 2.60
C TRP A 177 -5.19 -10.92 1.49
N GLU A 178 -3.88 -10.72 1.52
CA GLU A 178 -2.93 -11.35 0.60
C GLU A 178 -2.87 -12.87 0.78
N GLU A 179 -2.86 -13.38 2.01
CA GLU A 179 -2.89 -14.83 2.27
C GLU A 179 -4.17 -15.51 1.76
N CYS A 180 -5.26 -14.75 1.61
CA CYS A 180 -6.52 -15.24 1.10
C CYS A 180 -6.64 -15.09 -0.43
N ASP A 181 -5.53 -14.85 -1.15
CA ASP A 181 -5.49 -14.60 -2.58
C ASP A 181 -6.47 -13.47 -3.00
N ARG A 182 -6.68 -12.49 -2.11
CA ARG A 182 -7.61 -11.37 -2.32
C ARG A 182 -9.05 -11.83 -2.62
N HIS A 183 -9.47 -12.94 -2.01
CA HIS A 183 -10.86 -13.41 -2.06
C HIS A 183 -11.66 -12.90 -0.86
N TYR A 184 -12.52 -11.90 -1.07
CA TYR A 184 -13.29 -11.20 -0.02
C TYR A 184 -13.99 -12.12 0.99
N GLU A 185 -14.69 -13.12 0.50
CA GLU A 185 -15.44 -14.05 1.34
C GLU A 185 -14.53 -14.91 2.22
N VAL A 186 -13.39 -15.36 1.67
CA VAL A 186 -12.41 -16.18 2.39
C VAL A 186 -11.71 -15.34 3.46
N PHE A 187 -11.31 -14.12 3.10
CA PHE A 187 -10.77 -13.13 4.03
C PHE A 187 -11.74 -12.87 5.19
N CYS A 188 -13.01 -12.59 4.88
CA CYS A 188 -14.00 -12.29 5.91
C CYS A 188 -14.32 -13.49 6.81
N ASP A 189 -14.30 -14.72 6.29
CA ASP A 189 -14.36 -15.92 7.14
C ASP A 189 -13.13 -16.01 8.06
N ARG A 190 -11.94 -15.70 7.53
CA ARG A 190 -10.65 -15.82 8.23
C ARG A 190 -10.51 -14.86 9.40
N ILE A 191 -10.98 -13.61 9.24
CA ILE A 191 -10.93 -12.59 10.28
C ILE A 191 -12.21 -12.57 11.15
N GLY A 192 -13.16 -13.47 10.93
CA GLY A 192 -14.35 -13.64 11.78
C GLY A 192 -15.46 -12.63 11.52
N TRP A 193 -15.50 -12.08 10.31
CA TRP A 193 -16.47 -11.13 9.81
C TRP A 193 -17.68 -11.82 9.18
N ARG A 194 -17.49 -13.06 8.73
CA ARG A 194 -18.55 -13.92 8.19
C ARG A 194 -18.52 -15.28 8.88
N ILE A 195 -19.69 -15.81 9.23
CA ILE A 195 -19.83 -17.13 9.86
C ILE A 195 -20.90 -17.91 9.10
N GLN A 196 -20.55 -19.11 8.64
CA GLN A 196 -21.47 -19.97 7.86
C GLN A 196 -22.11 -19.22 6.68
N SER A 197 -21.28 -18.47 5.93
CA SER A 197 -21.70 -17.64 4.80
C SER A 197 -22.68 -16.50 5.15
N LYS A 198 -22.86 -16.18 6.44
CA LYS A 198 -23.66 -15.06 6.90
C LYS A 198 -22.77 -13.93 7.41
N TRP A 199 -22.95 -12.74 6.84
CA TRP A 199 -22.32 -11.50 7.29
C TRP A 199 -22.85 -11.12 8.67
N LEU A 200 -21.94 -10.82 9.60
CA LEU A 200 -22.30 -10.33 10.93
C LEU A 200 -22.59 -8.83 10.89
N SER A 201 -23.58 -8.35 11.64
CA SER A 201 -23.69 -6.90 11.86
C SER A 201 -22.65 -6.43 12.89
N MET A 202 -22.40 -5.12 12.98
CA MET A 202 -21.47 -4.54 13.96
C MET A 202 -21.76 -5.05 15.39
N ASP A 203 -23.02 -5.08 15.80
CA ASP A 203 -23.45 -5.56 17.13
C ASP A 203 -23.20 -7.07 17.37
N GLN A 204 -22.88 -7.82 16.32
CA GLN A 204 -22.57 -9.24 16.38
C GLN A 204 -21.07 -9.54 16.36
N LEU A 205 -20.22 -8.53 16.14
CA LEU A 205 -18.77 -8.67 16.17
C LEU A 205 -18.27 -8.87 17.60
N ARG A 206 -17.08 -9.47 17.72
CA ARG A 206 -16.47 -9.77 19.01
C ARG A 206 -15.37 -8.74 19.32
N PHE A 207 -15.66 -7.84 20.24
CA PHE A 207 -14.71 -6.83 20.71
C PHE A 207 -13.85 -7.35 21.89
N SER A 208 -12.93 -8.28 21.61
CA SER A 208 -11.95 -8.75 22.61
C SER A 208 -10.72 -9.35 21.93
N LEU A 209 -9.61 -9.47 22.67
CA LEU A 209 -8.39 -10.15 22.21
C LEU A 209 -8.60 -11.62 21.79
N SER A 210 -9.69 -12.26 22.26
CA SER A 210 -10.05 -13.63 21.85
C SER A 210 -10.66 -13.71 20.45
N ALA A 211 -10.89 -12.58 19.78
CA ALA A 211 -11.32 -12.55 18.40
C ALA A 211 -10.19 -13.04 17.46
N PRO A 212 -10.53 -13.47 16.23
CA PRO A 212 -9.53 -13.85 15.23
C PRO A 212 -8.51 -12.74 14.95
N VAL A 213 -7.31 -13.12 14.52
CA VAL A 213 -6.29 -12.16 14.05
C VAL A 213 -6.87 -11.36 12.87
N GLY A 214 -6.65 -10.05 12.85
CA GLY A 214 -7.20 -9.11 11.87
C GLY A 214 -8.65 -8.68 12.11
N HIS A 215 -9.33 -9.15 13.16
CA HIS A 215 -10.75 -8.88 13.38
C HIS A 215 -11.09 -7.39 13.56
N LEU A 216 -10.17 -6.62 14.13
CA LEU A 216 -10.32 -5.19 14.41
C LEU A 216 -9.14 -4.41 13.80
N PRO A 217 -9.31 -3.10 13.53
CA PRO A 217 -10.58 -2.36 13.60
C PRO A 217 -11.55 -2.75 12.47
N ALA A 218 -12.85 -2.75 12.77
CA ALA A 218 -13.95 -3.14 11.91
C ALA A 218 -14.60 -1.93 11.19
N ILE A 219 -13.81 -0.95 10.76
CA ILE A 219 -14.31 0.33 10.20
C ILE A 219 -15.12 0.15 8.91
N ILE A 220 -14.77 -0.86 8.12
CA ILE A 220 -15.34 -1.19 6.80
C ILE A 220 -16.83 -1.61 6.91
N TRP A 221 -17.25 -2.02 8.11
CA TRP A 221 -18.62 -2.42 8.40
C TRP A 221 -19.60 -1.27 8.59
N ARG A 222 -19.14 -0.05 8.91
CA ARG A 222 -20.05 1.10 9.09
C ARG A 222 -20.65 1.58 7.77
N ASN A 223 -19.92 1.38 6.69
CA ASN A 223 -20.30 1.77 5.33
C ASN A 223 -21.10 0.71 4.53
N ARG A 224 -21.67 -0.32 5.18
CA ARG A 224 -22.35 -1.47 4.51
C ARG A 224 -21.49 -2.26 3.51
N ALA A 225 -20.16 -2.20 3.62
CA ALA A 225 -19.25 -2.80 2.65
C ALA A 225 -19.38 -4.33 2.50
N CYS A 226 -20.01 -5.05 3.43
CA CYS A 226 -20.32 -6.48 3.25
C CYS A 226 -21.23 -6.78 2.05
N TYR A 227 -21.85 -5.75 1.45
CA TYR A 227 -22.63 -5.83 0.22
C TYR A 227 -22.10 -4.91 -0.92
N GLY A 228 -20.94 -4.27 -0.74
CA GLY A 228 -20.42 -3.21 -1.62
C GLY A 228 -20.81 -1.80 -1.18
N LEU A 229 -20.04 -0.81 -1.62
CA LEU A 229 -20.16 0.60 -1.26
C LEU A 229 -20.58 1.41 -2.50
N GLY A 230 -21.88 1.71 -2.63
CA GLY A 230 -22.39 2.41 -3.82
C GLY A 230 -22.20 1.60 -5.10
N TYR A 231 -21.26 2.03 -5.96
CA TYR A 231 -20.84 1.31 -7.17
C TYR A 231 -19.54 0.51 -7.00
N HIS A 232 -18.86 0.64 -5.86
CA HIS A 232 -17.57 0.02 -5.60
C HIS A 232 -17.72 -1.35 -4.96
N SER A 233 -16.89 -2.30 -5.41
CA SER A 233 -16.85 -3.62 -4.77
C SER A 233 -16.20 -3.50 -3.39
N PRO A 234 -16.49 -4.42 -2.46
CA PRO A 234 -15.81 -4.47 -1.18
C PRO A 234 -14.28 -4.56 -1.32
N ASP A 235 -13.81 -5.24 -2.38
CA ASP A 235 -12.39 -5.38 -2.69
C ASP A 235 -11.73 -4.04 -3.01
N GLU A 236 -12.35 -3.19 -3.83
CA GLU A 236 -11.82 -1.86 -4.17
C GLU A 236 -11.61 -0.99 -2.93
N VAL A 237 -12.54 -1.07 -1.98
CA VAL A 237 -12.45 -0.34 -0.70
C VAL A 237 -11.32 -0.89 0.17
N LEU A 238 -11.13 -2.21 0.19
CA LEU A 238 -10.03 -2.85 0.91
C LEU A 238 -8.67 -2.42 0.34
N GLU A 239 -8.51 -2.44 -0.97
CA GLU A 239 -7.26 -2.07 -1.64
C GLU A 239 -6.87 -0.62 -1.32
N THR A 240 -7.83 0.30 -1.38
CA THR A 240 -7.57 1.71 -1.03
C THR A 240 -7.19 1.86 0.44
N LEU A 241 -7.93 1.22 1.36
CA LEU A 241 -7.61 1.28 2.78
C LEU A 241 -6.23 0.66 3.10
N PHE A 242 -5.88 -0.44 2.45
CA PHE A 242 -4.63 -1.14 2.67
C PHE A 242 -3.43 -0.42 2.07
N SER A 243 -3.61 0.48 1.09
CA SER A 243 -2.52 1.29 0.53
C SER A 243 -1.77 2.16 1.55
N PHE A 244 -2.37 2.40 2.73
CA PHE A 244 -1.78 3.13 3.85
C PHE A 244 -1.08 2.25 4.89
N SER A 245 -1.26 0.93 4.80
CA SER A 245 -0.86 -0.01 5.84
C SER A 245 0.65 -0.19 5.89
N ILE A 246 1.15 -0.50 7.08
CA ILE A 246 2.56 -0.84 7.26
C ILE A 246 2.74 -2.27 6.72
N PRO A 247 3.61 -2.50 5.71
CA PRO A 247 3.85 -3.85 5.22
C PRO A 247 4.46 -4.70 6.33
N LEU A 248 3.66 -5.64 6.84
CA LEU A 248 4.15 -6.61 7.82
C LEU A 248 5.14 -7.55 7.12
N PRO A 249 6.25 -7.92 7.76
CA PRO A 249 7.15 -8.91 7.20
C PRO A 249 6.34 -10.19 6.94
N LYS A 250 6.46 -10.74 5.73
CA LYS A 250 5.91 -12.07 5.39
C LYS A 250 6.55 -13.09 6.34
N SER A 251 5.91 -13.33 7.47
CA SER A 251 6.45 -14.17 8.52
C SER A 251 6.36 -15.62 8.10
N GLY A 252 7.44 -16.10 7.48
CA GLY A 252 7.84 -17.48 7.59
C GLY A 252 8.46 -17.73 8.96
N ARG A 253 7.64 -17.75 10.03
CA ARG A 253 7.83 -18.53 11.28
C ARG A 253 6.78 -18.15 12.32
N VAL A 254 5.77 -19.01 12.43
CA VAL A 254 5.05 -19.24 13.68
C VAL A 254 5.98 -20.04 14.60
N VAL A 255 6.17 -19.59 15.84
CA VAL A 255 6.64 -20.43 16.96
C VAL A 255 5.40 -20.87 17.75
#